data_AF-A0A6I3I4C0-F1
#
_entry.id   AF-A0A6I3I4C0-F1
#
_cell.length_a   1.000
_cell.length_b   1.000
_cell.length_c   1.000
_cell.angle_alpha   90.00
_cell.angle_beta   90.00
_cell.angle_gamma   90.00
#
_symmetry.space_group_name_H-M   'P 1'
#
loop_
_entity.id
_entity.type
_entity.pdbx_description
1 polymer ?
#
loop_
_entity_poly.entity_id
_entity_poly.type
_entity_poly.pdbx_seq_one_letter_code
_entity_poly.pdbx_strand_id
1 'polypeptide(L)'
;MVTPPSEPRYNERIRAREVRLIGPDGSQVGVRTTADALVLARELDLDLVEVAPLANPPVCRIMDYGKFRYEEAQKLKESRKKTTHVTVKEVKFRPKIGKGDFDTKVRHMRDFLEDG
;
A
#
# COMPACT_ATOMS: atom_id res chain seq x y z
N MET A 1 10.01 8.93 10.90
CA MET A 1 9.43 9.75 9.82
C MET A 1 9.19 8.83 8.64
N VAL A 2 7.94 8.49 8.33
CA VAL A 2 7.61 7.66 7.17
C VAL A 2 7.48 8.62 6.00
N THR A 3 8.50 8.70 5.15
CA THR A 3 8.40 9.41 3.87
C THR A 3 7.17 8.87 3.13
N PRO A 4 6.24 9.70 2.65
CA PRO A 4 5.12 9.21 1.86
C PRO A 4 5.68 8.36 0.71
N PRO A 5 4.99 7.30 0.26
CA PRO A 5 5.42 6.60 -0.94
C PRO A 5 5.49 7.64 -2.05
N SER A 6 6.71 8.01 -2.42
CA SER A 6 6.99 8.92 -3.50
C SER A 6 6.25 8.37 -4.72
N GLU A 7 5.37 9.18 -5.30
CA GLU A 7 4.63 8.78 -6.50
C GLU A 7 5.62 8.18 -7.51
N PRO A 8 5.33 6.97 -8.05
CA PRO A 8 6.22 6.33 -8.99
C PRO A 8 6.45 7.27 -10.17
N ARG A 9 7.71 7.57 -10.47
CA ARG A 9 8.04 8.30 -11.68
C ARG A 9 7.80 7.36 -12.86
N TYR A 10 7.24 7.88 -13.94
CA TYR A 10 6.96 7.09 -15.13
C TYR A 10 7.52 7.76 -16.38
N ASN A 11 7.86 6.94 -17.37
CA ASN A 11 8.37 7.33 -18.67
C ASN A 11 9.51 8.38 -18.57
N GLU A 12 9.30 9.56 -19.14
CA GLU A 12 10.29 10.64 -19.23
C GLU A 12 10.58 11.32 -17.88
N ARG A 13 9.82 11.00 -16.82
CA ARG A 13 10.08 11.52 -15.47
C ARG A 13 11.27 10.82 -14.80
N ILE A 14 11.75 9.71 -15.37
CA ILE A 14 12.87 8.94 -14.86
C ILE A 14 14.17 9.64 -15.29
N ARG A 15 14.92 10.16 -14.31
CA ARG A 15 16.18 10.90 -14.55
C ARG A 15 17.44 10.01 -14.49
N ALA A 16 17.27 8.74 -14.19
CA ALA A 16 18.37 7.79 -14.14
C ALA A 16 18.96 7.57 -15.54
N ARG A 17 20.27 7.32 -15.63
CA ARG A 17 20.93 6.92 -16.89
C ARG A 17 20.79 5.44 -17.16
N GLU A 18 20.90 4.64 -16.10
CA GLU A 18 20.80 3.19 -16.12
C GLU A 18 19.73 2.76 -15.13
N VAL A 19 18.90 1.81 -15.55
CA VAL A 19 17.77 1.30 -14.79
C VAL A 19 17.79 -0.23 -14.85
N ARG A 20 17.40 -0.87 -13.75
CA ARG A 20 17.11 -2.31 -13.77
C ARG A 20 15.70 -2.49 -14.32
N LEU A 21 15.59 -3.08 -15.51
CA LEU A 21 14.34 -3.29 -16.22
C LEU A 21 13.72 -4.65 -15.85
N ILE A 22 12.43 -4.58 -15.51
CA ILE A 22 11.56 -5.74 -15.30
C ILE A 22 10.45 -5.67 -16.35
N GLY A 23 10.26 -6.76 -17.10
CA GLY A 23 9.18 -6.88 -18.07
C GLY A 23 7.79 -6.99 -17.43
N PRO A 24 6.72 -6.93 -18.25
CA PRO A 24 5.34 -6.95 -17.77
C PRO A 24 4.96 -8.23 -17.01
N ASP A 25 5.47 -9.38 -17.43
CA ASP A 25 5.26 -10.68 -16.77
C ASP A 25 6.15 -10.92 -15.54
N GLY A 26 6.95 -9.92 -15.15
CA GLY A 26 7.94 -10.05 -14.07
C GLY A 26 9.29 -10.61 -14.51
N SER A 27 9.49 -10.84 -15.81
CA SER A 27 10.78 -11.24 -16.39
C SER A 27 11.86 -10.19 -16.12
N GLN A 28 12.95 -10.57 -15.46
CA GLN A 28 14.07 -9.67 -15.21
C GLN A 28 14.93 -9.55 -16.48
N VAL A 29 14.86 -8.40 -17.15
CA VAL A 29 15.66 -8.13 -18.37
C VAL A 29 17.10 -7.76 -17.99
N GLY A 30 17.32 -7.24 -16.78
CA GLY A 30 18.62 -6.87 -16.26
C GLY A 30 18.81 -5.35 -16.21
N VAL A 31 20.06 -4.88 -16.23
CA VAL A 31 20.37 -3.44 -16.26
C VAL A 31 20.41 -2.97 -17.71
N ARG A 32 19.62 -1.96 -18.03
CA ARG A 32 19.53 -1.33 -19.36
C ARG A 32 19.58 0.19 -19.21
N THR A 33 19.83 0.88 -20.31
CA THR A 33 19.70 2.34 -20.32
C THR A 33 18.22 2.72 -20.25
N THR A 34 17.92 3.89 -19.68
CA THR A 34 16.53 4.37 -19.61
C THR A 34 15.93 4.54 -21.01
N ALA A 35 16.75 4.87 -22.02
CA ALA A 35 16.32 4.96 -23.41
C ALA A 35 15.87 3.60 -23.97
N ASP A 36 16.65 2.53 -23.77
CA ASP A 36 16.31 1.17 -24.21
C ASP A 36 15.04 0.68 -23.52
N ALA A 37 14.92 0.94 -22.22
CA ALA A 37 13.73 0.62 -21.43
C ALA A 37 12.47 1.37 -21.92
N LEU A 38 12.62 2.65 -22.31
CA LEU A 38 11.51 3.45 -22.88
C LEU A 38 11.07 2.93 -24.25
N VAL A 39 12.02 2.49 -25.09
CA VAL A 39 11.70 1.88 -26.38
C VAL A 39 10.91 0.59 -26.18
N LEU A 40 11.38 -0.31 -25.30
CA LEU A 40 10.69 -1.56 -25.01
C LEU A 40 9.28 -1.34 -24.43
N ALA A 41 9.11 -0.34 -23.56
CA ALA A 41 7.80 0.01 -23.04
C ALA A 41 6.86 0.48 -24.16
N ARG A 42 7.35 1.34 -25.07
CA ARG A 42 6.59 1.81 -26.25
C ARG A 42 6.26 0.70 -27.24
N GLU A 43 7.16 -0.25 -27.47
CA GLU A 43 6.90 -1.41 -28.35
C GLU A 43 5.79 -2.31 -27.81
N LEU A 44 5.61 -2.32 -26.49
CA LEU A 44 4.57 -3.09 -25.82
C LEU A 44 3.29 -2.29 -25.54
N ASP A 45 3.22 -1.02 -25.97
CA ASP A 45 2.12 -0.09 -25.65
C ASP A 45 1.86 0.04 -24.12
N LEU A 46 2.93 -0.03 -23.33
CA LEU A 46 2.91 0.04 -21.87
C LEU A 46 3.76 1.20 -21.35
N ASP A 47 3.61 1.54 -20.07
CA ASP A 47 4.43 2.57 -19.43
C ASP A 47 5.65 1.99 -18.73
N LEU A 48 6.76 2.72 -18.75
CA LEU A 48 7.92 2.44 -17.92
C LEU A 48 7.72 3.08 -16.55
N VAL A 49 7.44 2.29 -15.51
CA VAL A 49 7.18 2.79 -14.16
C VAL A 49 8.35 2.48 -13.23
N GLU A 50 8.91 3.51 -12.60
CA GLU A 50 9.95 3.40 -11.58
C GLU A 50 9.34 2.96 -10.25
N VAL A 51 9.54 1.70 -9.90
CA VAL A 51 9.01 1.09 -8.66
C VAL A 51 9.94 1.28 -7.47
N ALA A 52 11.25 1.40 -7.70
CA ALA A 52 12.23 1.60 -6.63
C ALA A 52 13.32 2.61 -7.04
N PRO A 53 13.12 3.92 -6.75
CA PRO A 53 14.13 4.95 -7.01
C PRO A 53 15.36 4.86 -6.10
N LEU A 54 15.22 4.21 -4.93
CA LEU A 54 16.28 4.13 -3.91
C LEU A 54 17.32 3.04 -4.19
N ALA A 55 17.07 2.18 -5.18
CA ALA A 55 18.00 1.13 -5.58
C ALA A 55 19.11 1.70 -6.48
N ASN A 56 20.32 1.11 -6.41
CA ASN A 56 21.42 1.43 -7.31
C ASN A 56 21.76 0.17 -8.15
N PRO A 57 21.40 0.11 -9.45
CA PRO A 57 20.62 1.08 -10.22
C PRO A 57 19.11 1.06 -9.90
N PRO A 58 18.37 2.17 -10.15
CA PRO A 58 16.94 2.26 -9.87
C PRO A 58 16.15 1.22 -10.65
N VAL A 59 15.10 0.68 -10.03
CA VAL A 59 14.31 -0.42 -10.63
C VAL A 59 13.08 0.14 -11.32
N CYS A 60 12.98 -0.16 -12.62
CA CYS A 60 11.85 0.19 -13.47
C CYS A 60 11.16 -1.08 -13.95
N ARG A 61 9.83 -1.07 -13.94
CA ARG A 61 9.00 -2.16 -14.43
C ARG A 61 8.09 -1.64 -15.53
N ILE A 62 8.00 -2.38 -16.63
CA ILE A 62 7.06 -2.10 -17.72
C ILE A 62 5.67 -2.55 -17.26
N MET A 63 4.73 -1.62 -17.10
CA MET A 63 3.35 -1.91 -16.71
C MET A 63 2.44 -0.73 -17.06
N ASP A 64 1.12 -0.96 -17.08
CA ASP A 64 0.15 0.12 -17.18
C ASP A 64 0.03 0.89 -15.84
N TYR A 65 0.40 2.16 -15.83
CA TYR A 65 0.39 2.98 -14.60
C TYR A 65 -1.03 3.22 -14.09
N GLY A 66 -2.00 3.38 -14.99
CA GLY A 66 -3.40 3.65 -14.63
C GLY A 66 -4.04 2.50 -13.86
N LYS A 67 -3.88 1.28 -14.39
CA LYS A 67 -4.37 0.05 -13.78
C LYS A 67 -3.67 -0.23 -12.45
N PHE A 68 -2.34 -0.05 -12.39
CA PHE A 68 -1.58 -0.21 -11.16
C PHE A 68 -2.06 0.72 -10.04
N ARG A 69 -2.27 2.01 -10.34
CA ARG A 69 -2.79 2.98 -9.37
C ARG A 69 -4.19 2.63 -8.88
N TYR A 70 -5.04 2.11 -9.77
CA TYR A 70 -6.37 1.67 -9.40
C TYR A 70 -6.34 0.46 -8.47
N GLU A 71 -5.54 -0.56 -8.81
CA GLU A 71 -5.38 -1.78 -7.99
C GLU A 71 -4.73 -1.46 -6.63
N GLU A 72 -3.70 -0.61 -6.61
CA GLU A 72 -3.05 -0.19 -5.37
C GLU A 72 -4.03 0.59 -4.48
N ALA A 73 -4.83 1.50 -5.04
CA ALA A 73 -5.86 2.24 -4.31
C ALA A 73 -6.97 1.33 -3.77
N GLN A 74 -7.40 0.33 -4.54
CA GLN A 74 -8.35 -0.69 -4.08
C GLN A 74 -7.77 -1.52 -2.94
N LYS A 75 -6.54 -2.04 -3.11
CA LYS A 75 -5.85 -2.83 -2.08
C LYS A 75 -5.59 -2.03 -0.81
N LEU A 76 -5.26 -0.74 -0.91
CA LEU A 76 -5.11 0.17 0.22
C LEU A 76 -6.45 0.38 0.95
N LYS A 77 -7.55 0.52 0.22
CA LYS A 77 -8.90 0.62 0.80
C LYS A 77 -9.29 -0.69 1.50
N GLU A 78 -9.03 -1.83 0.89
CA GLU A 78 -9.29 -3.14 1.50
C GLU A 78 -8.41 -3.39 2.72
N SER A 79 -7.12 -3.02 2.68
CA SER A 79 -6.20 -3.19 3.81
C SER A 79 -6.54 -2.25 4.97
N ARG A 80 -7.04 -1.05 4.69
CA ARG A 80 -7.60 -0.15 5.71
C ARG A 80 -8.89 -0.71 6.32
N LYS A 81 -9.74 -1.37 5.53
CA LYS A 81 -10.96 -2.04 6.03
C LYS A 81 -10.65 -3.31 6.83
N LYS A 82 -9.62 -4.07 6.45
CA LYS A 82 -9.16 -5.28 7.14
C LYS A 82 -8.30 -5.02 8.36
N THR A 83 -7.77 -3.81 8.52
CA THR A 83 -7.18 -3.37 9.79
C THR A 83 -8.32 -3.24 10.79
N THR A 84 -8.61 -4.32 11.51
CA THR A 84 -9.47 -4.31 12.69
C THR A 84 -8.87 -3.29 13.64
N HIS A 85 -9.54 -2.15 13.78
CA HIS A 85 -9.14 -1.09 14.69
C HIS A 85 -9.48 -1.57 16.10
N VAL A 86 -8.63 -2.43 16.68
CA VAL A 86 -8.79 -2.94 18.04
C VAL A 86 -8.68 -1.76 19.00
N THR A 87 -9.81 -1.11 19.23
CA THR A 87 -9.92 0.06 20.08
C THR A 87 -10.07 -0.46 21.50
N VAL A 88 -8.93 -0.62 22.19
CA VAL A 88 -8.93 -0.99 23.61
C VAL A 88 -9.54 0.16 24.41
N LYS A 89 -10.82 0.04 24.77
CA LYS A 89 -11.51 0.98 25.66
C LYS A 89 -11.48 0.43 27.09
N GLU A 90 -10.61 0.97 27.92
CA GLU A 90 -10.57 0.62 29.35
C GLU A 90 -11.81 1.12 30.09
N VAL A 91 -12.59 0.20 30.66
CA VAL A 91 -13.76 0.53 31.51
C VAL A 91 -13.30 0.64 32.96
N LYS A 92 -13.24 1.86 33.50
CA LYS A 92 -12.98 2.09 34.94
C LYS A 92 -14.24 1.80 35.77
N PHE A 93 -14.11 0.88 36.72
CA PHE A 93 -15.13 0.61 37.75
C PHE A 93 -14.83 1.41 39.03
N ARG A 94 -15.85 2.02 39.62
CA ARG A 94 -15.78 2.61 40.96
C ARG A 94 -16.47 1.68 41.97
N PRO A 95 -15.97 1.53 43.21
CA PRO A 95 -16.50 0.59 44.20
C PRO A 95 -17.86 0.97 44.84
N LYS A 96 -18.59 1.97 44.31
CA LYS A 96 -19.86 2.49 44.85
C LYS A 96 -21.03 2.33 43.85
N ILE A 97 -21.04 1.24 43.09
CA ILE A 97 -22.05 0.96 42.05
C ILE A 97 -23.31 0.32 42.66
N GLY A 98 -24.47 0.89 42.38
CA GLY A 98 -25.77 0.30 42.72
C GLY A 98 -26.13 -0.86 41.78
N LYS A 99 -26.98 -1.78 42.25
CA LYS A 99 -27.37 -3.01 41.53
C LYS A 99 -27.81 -2.78 40.08
N GLY A 100 -28.50 -1.67 39.79
CA GLY A 100 -28.96 -1.32 38.43
C GLY A 100 -27.85 -0.81 37.49
N ASP A 101 -26.81 -0.17 38.01
CA ASP A 101 -25.68 0.33 37.21
C ASP A 101 -24.73 -0.82 36.82
N PHE A 102 -24.60 -1.81 37.72
CA PHE A 102 -23.84 -3.04 37.47
C PHE A 102 -24.43 -3.84 36.31
N ASP A 103 -25.75 -4.05 36.30
CA ASP A 103 -26.43 -4.83 35.26
C ASP A 103 -26.28 -4.19 33.87
N THR A 104 -26.44 -2.87 33.79
CA THR A 104 -26.27 -2.11 32.53
C THR A 104 -24.84 -2.21 32.00
N LYS A 105 -23.82 -2.13 32.88
CA LYS A 105 -22.40 -2.25 32.46
C LYS A 105 -22.00 -3.67 32.08
N VAL A 106 -22.54 -4.69 32.75
CA VAL A 106 -22.30 -6.10 32.39
C VAL A 106 -22.89 -6.39 31.01
N ARG A 107 -24.09 -5.87 30.71
CA ARG A 107 -24.72 -6.01 29.40
C ARG A 107 -23.91 -5.36 28.28
N HIS A 108 -23.44 -4.13 28.50
CA HIS A 108 -22.53 -3.45 27.58
C HIS A 108 -21.19 -4.18 27.37
N MET A 109 -20.64 -4.80 28.42
CA MET A 109 -19.40 -5.59 28.28
C MET A 109 -19.63 -6.88 27.48
N ARG A 110 -20.80 -7.51 27.64
CA ARG A 110 -21.16 -8.73 26.93
C ARG A 110 -21.42 -8.47 25.45
N ASP A 111 -22.17 -7.43 25.11
CA ASP A 111 -22.34 -6.95 23.73
C ASP A 111 -20.98 -6.61 23.11
N PHE A 112 -20.07 -5.98 23.86
CA PHE A 112 -18.71 -5.67 23.40
C PHE A 112 -17.84 -6.90 23.14
N LEU A 113 -18.02 -8.00 23.88
CA LEU A 113 -17.32 -9.26 23.62
C LEU A 113 -17.93 -10.06 22.46
N GLU A 114 -19.24 -9.90 22.17
CA GLU A 114 -19.92 -10.56 21.06
C GLU A 114 -19.75 -9.84 19.70
N ASP A 115 -19.56 -8.52 19.69
CA ASP A 115 -19.34 -7.70 18.47
C ASP A 115 -17.88 -7.73 17.96
N GLY A 116 -17.04 -8.65 18.49
CA GLY A 116 -15.63 -8.82 18.16
C GLY A 116 -15.34 -9.66 16.91
#